data_AF-A0A947GRK2-F1
#
_entry.id   AF-A0A947GRK2-F1
#
_cell.length_a   1.000
_cell.length_b   1.000
_cell.length_c   1.000
_cell.angle_alpha   90.00
_cell.angle_beta   90.00
_cell.angle_gamma   90.00
#
_symmetry.space_group_name_H-M   'P 1'
#
loop_
_entity.id
_entity.type
_entity.pdbx_description
1 polymer ?
#
loop_
_entity_poly.entity_id
_entity_poly.type
_entity_poly.pdbx_seq_one_letter_code
_entity_poly.pdbx_strand_id
1 'polypeptide(L)'
;MKPGPSSLAHGVNHYENFPVASLLCPPRLRPAIAAIYWFARTADDMADEGDALPQTRLDDLAAYRADLMATASGQAPSPRWAGVFGQLGQMIRQFALPVNLLADLLSAFEQDVVKQRYASQAELLDYCR
;
A
#
# COMPACT_ATOMS: atom_id res chain seq x y z
N MET A 1 31.61 -24.78 -27.44
CA MET A 1 32.42 -23.58 -27.17
C MET A 1 31.47 -22.49 -26.67
N LYS A 2 31.43 -22.32 -25.35
CA LYS A 2 30.90 -21.24 -24.46
C LYS A 2 29.57 -20.51 -24.78
N PRO A 3 28.57 -20.52 -23.87
CA PRO A 3 27.58 -19.45 -23.75
C PRO A 3 28.23 -18.19 -23.13
N GLY A 4 27.91 -17.02 -23.70
CA GLY A 4 28.30 -15.70 -23.20
C GLY A 4 27.43 -15.22 -22.02
N PRO A 5 27.86 -14.16 -21.30
CA PRO A 5 27.62 -14.02 -19.87
C PRO A 5 26.23 -13.52 -19.48
N SER A 6 25.80 -13.96 -18.30
CA SER A 6 24.73 -13.40 -17.48
C SER A 6 25.08 -12.02 -16.90
N SER A 7 24.03 -11.34 -16.39
CA SER A 7 23.97 -10.06 -15.64
C SER A 7 23.52 -8.90 -16.55
N LEU A 8 22.44 -8.18 -16.25
CA LEU A 8 22.34 -7.28 -15.09
C LEU A 8 20.97 -7.33 -14.41
N ALA A 9 20.96 -7.86 -13.18
CA ALA A 9 19.95 -7.54 -12.18
C ALA A 9 20.07 -6.05 -11.83
N HIS A 10 19.03 -5.27 -12.11
CA HIS A 10 19.00 -3.86 -11.76
C HIS A 10 18.69 -3.70 -10.26
N GLY A 11 19.77 -3.54 -9.49
CA GLY A 11 19.93 -2.58 -8.40
C GLY A 11 18.73 -2.32 -7.50
N VAL A 12 18.61 -3.13 -6.45
CA VAL A 12 18.02 -2.71 -5.18
C VAL A 12 18.98 -1.72 -4.54
N ASN A 13 18.76 -0.40 -4.64
CA ASN A 13 19.52 0.57 -3.83
C ASN A 13 18.91 1.98 -3.71
N HIS A 14 17.73 2.12 -3.11
CA HIS A 14 17.31 3.39 -2.51
C HIS A 14 16.62 3.14 -1.17
N TYR A 15 17.44 2.84 -0.17
CA TYR A 15 17.06 2.47 1.21
C TYR A 15 17.58 3.52 2.22
N GLU A 16 17.43 4.82 1.95
CA GLU A 16 18.10 5.85 2.79
C GLU A 16 17.21 6.68 3.72
N ASN A 17 15.87 6.58 3.68
CA ASN A 17 15.02 7.45 4.51
C ASN A 17 14.18 6.71 5.58
N PHE A 18 14.76 5.71 6.26
CA PHE A 18 14.18 5.14 7.50
C PHE A 18 15.01 5.42 8.80
N PRO A 19 15.46 6.66 9.10
CA PRO A 19 16.31 6.93 10.26
C PRO A 19 15.55 7.34 11.55
N VAL A 20 14.43 6.70 11.94
CA VAL A 20 13.80 7.03 13.26
C VAL A 20 13.48 5.81 14.15
N ALA A 21 13.60 4.57 13.69
CA ALA A 21 13.31 3.38 14.51
C ALA A 21 14.48 2.39 14.71
N SER A 22 15.73 2.84 14.51
CA SER A 22 16.88 1.93 14.34
C SER A 22 17.52 1.40 15.65
N LEU A 23 17.15 1.89 16.85
CA LEU A 23 17.74 1.40 18.11
C LEU A 23 16.96 0.23 18.75
N LEU A 24 15.65 0.13 18.51
CA LEU A 24 14.78 -0.87 19.14
C LEU A 24 14.29 -1.96 18.19
N CYS A 25 14.39 -1.75 16.87
CA CYS A 25 13.93 -2.72 15.89
C CYS A 25 15.08 -3.63 15.42
N PRO A 26 15.00 -4.96 15.65
CA PRO A 26 15.96 -5.92 15.12
C PRO A 26 16.13 -5.77 13.60
N PRO A 27 17.36 -5.87 13.07
CA PRO A 27 17.62 -5.76 11.63
C PRO A 27 16.76 -6.68 10.76
N ARG A 28 16.37 -7.84 11.32
CA ARG A 28 15.53 -8.85 10.67
C ARG A 28 14.09 -8.39 10.42
N LEU A 29 13.56 -7.43 11.19
CA LEU A 29 12.18 -6.95 11.05
C LEU A 29 12.06 -5.73 10.14
N ARG A 30 13.17 -5.05 9.83
CA ARG A 30 13.18 -3.84 8.99
C ARG A 30 12.51 -4.06 7.62
N PRO A 31 12.71 -5.21 6.91
CA PRO A 31 12.03 -5.46 5.65
C PRO A 31 10.51 -5.57 5.78
N ALA A 32 10.02 -6.18 6.87
CA ALA A 32 8.59 -6.31 7.13
C ALA A 32 7.95 -4.95 7.41
N ILE A 33 8.62 -4.12 8.22
CA ILE A 33 8.16 -2.76 8.51
C ILE A 33 8.16 -1.91 7.25
N ALA A 34 9.21 -1.98 6.43
CA ALA A 34 9.27 -1.24 5.17
C ALA A 34 8.14 -1.67 4.22
N ALA A 35 7.87 -2.98 4.10
CA ALA A 35 6.78 -3.47 3.25
C ALA A 35 5.40 -2.98 3.73
N ILE A 36 5.14 -3.03 5.04
CA ILE A 36 3.90 -2.50 5.62
C ILE A 36 3.80 -0.99 5.42
N TYR A 37 4.90 -0.26 5.59
CA TYR A 37 4.94 1.18 5.38
C TYR A 37 4.60 1.55 3.93
N TRP A 38 5.24 0.92 2.94
CA TRP A 38 4.95 1.18 1.53
C TRP A 38 3.52 0.80 1.14
N PHE A 39 2.99 -0.28 1.72
CA PHE A 39 1.58 -0.65 1.57
C PHE A 39 0.65 0.45 2.11
N ALA A 40 0.87 0.90 3.35
CA ALA A 40 0.07 1.93 3.97
C ALA A 40 0.15 3.26 3.23
N ARG A 41 1.36 3.72 2.89
CA ARG A 41 1.59 4.98 2.17
C ARG A 41 0.92 4.99 0.79
N THR A 42 0.98 3.87 0.07
CA THR A 42 0.30 3.76 -1.24
C THR A 42 -1.22 3.87 -1.10
N ALA A 43 -1.81 3.26 -0.06
CA ALA A 43 -3.24 3.35 0.21
C ALA A 43 -3.68 4.76 0.63
N ASP A 44 -2.88 5.40 1.49
CA ASP A 44 -3.04 6.79 1.93
C ASP A 44 -2.98 7.76 0.74
N ASP A 45 -2.01 7.59 -0.15
CA ASP A 45 -1.91 8.38 -1.40
C ASP A 45 -3.18 8.30 -2.24
N MET A 46 -3.78 7.11 -2.37
CA MET A 46 -5.03 6.94 -3.11
C MET A 46 -6.23 7.56 -2.39
N ALA A 47 -6.20 7.60 -1.06
CA ALA A 47 -7.27 8.15 -0.25
C ALA A 47 -7.25 9.68 -0.21
N ASP A 48 -6.07 10.29 -0.18
CA ASP A 48 -5.89 11.73 0.06
C ASP A 48 -5.41 12.53 -1.17
N GLU A 49 -4.54 11.99 -2.03
CA GLU A 49 -3.90 12.77 -3.10
C GLU A 49 -4.72 12.86 -4.41
N GLY A 50 -4.69 14.05 -5.03
CA GLY A 50 -5.17 14.31 -6.39
C GLY A 50 -6.58 14.89 -6.53
N ASP A 51 -6.98 15.19 -7.77
CA ASP A 51 -8.31 15.73 -8.10
C ASP A 51 -9.35 14.64 -8.41
N ALA A 52 -9.01 13.37 -8.11
CA ALA A 52 -9.88 12.24 -8.39
C ALA A 52 -11.16 12.30 -7.55
N LEU A 53 -12.29 12.00 -8.20
CA LEU A 53 -13.59 11.91 -7.54
C LEU A 53 -13.56 10.85 -6.43
N PRO A 54 -14.30 11.04 -5.32
CA PRO A 54 -14.33 10.08 -4.22
C PRO A 54 -14.62 8.64 -4.64
N GLN A 55 -15.51 8.45 -5.62
CA GLN A 55 -15.83 7.10 -6.13
C GLN A 55 -14.60 6.44 -6.80
N THR A 56 -13.80 7.19 -7.55
CA THR A 56 -12.59 6.66 -8.19
C THR A 56 -11.56 6.23 -7.13
N ARG A 57 -11.43 7.01 -6.04
CA ARG A 57 -10.55 6.65 -4.91
C ARG A 57 -11.02 5.36 -4.24
N LEU A 58 -12.33 5.20 -4.03
CA LEU A 58 -12.91 3.97 -3.47
C LEU A 58 -12.71 2.77 -4.40
N ASP A 59 -12.87 2.94 -5.71
CA ASP A 59 -12.65 1.87 -6.69
C ASP A 59 -11.18 1.42 -6.70
N ASP A 60 -10.25 2.37 -6.60
CA ASP A 60 -8.82 2.10 -6.49
C ASP A 60 -8.46 1.36 -5.19
N LEU A 61 -9.01 1.80 -4.04
CA LEU A 61 -8.85 1.11 -2.76
C LEU A 61 -9.45 -0.31 -2.79
N ALA A 62 -10.59 -0.50 -3.46
CA ALA A 62 -11.20 -1.82 -3.63
C ALA A 62 -10.34 -2.75 -4.51
N ALA A 63 -9.77 -2.24 -5.60
CA ALA A 63 -8.83 -2.98 -6.43
C ALA A 63 -7.54 -3.33 -5.64
N TYR A 64 -7.06 -2.40 -4.82
CA TYR A 64 -5.91 -2.63 -3.94
C TYR A 64 -6.18 -3.70 -2.89
N ARG A 65 -7.39 -3.71 -2.31
CA ARG A 65 -7.86 -4.77 -1.41
C ARG A 65 -7.92 -6.13 -2.10
N ALA A 66 -8.36 -6.19 -3.36
CA ALA A 66 -8.37 -7.43 -4.13
C ALA A 66 -6.94 -7.98 -4.31
N ASP A 67 -5.96 -7.12 -4.60
CA ASP A 67 -4.56 -7.53 -4.70
C ASP A 67 -3.96 -8.00 -3.37
N LEU A 68 -4.37 -7.42 -2.25
CA LEU A 68 -4.03 -7.92 -0.91
C LEU A 68 -4.53 -9.35 -0.71
N MET A 69 -5.79 -9.63 -1.08
CA MET A 69 -6.39 -10.97 -0.96
C MET A 69 -5.74 -11.98 -1.91
N ALA A 70 -5.46 -11.58 -3.16
CA ALA A 70 -4.74 -12.41 -4.12
C ALA A 70 -3.35 -12.79 -3.57
N THR A 71 -2.60 -11.79 -3.09
CA THR A 71 -1.26 -11.99 -2.52
C THR A 71 -1.29 -12.89 -1.28
N ALA A 72 -2.27 -12.69 -0.38
CA ALA A 72 -2.46 -13.50 0.81
C ALA A 72 -2.82 -14.97 0.50
N SER A 73 -3.55 -15.21 -0.58
CA SER A 73 -3.89 -16.56 -1.06
C SER A 73 -2.80 -17.21 -1.93
N GLY A 74 -1.66 -16.54 -2.13
CA GLY A 74 -0.55 -17.04 -2.95
C GLY A 74 -0.74 -16.86 -4.45
N GLN A 75 -1.74 -16.08 -4.86
CA GLN A 75 -1.97 -15.68 -6.24
C GLN A 75 -1.14 -14.44 -6.59
N ALA A 76 -0.94 -14.21 -7.90
CA ALA A 76 -0.27 -13.01 -8.37
C ALA A 76 -1.18 -11.78 -8.23
N PRO A 77 -0.70 -10.67 -7.65
CA PRO A 77 -1.42 -9.40 -7.66
C PRO A 77 -1.46 -8.82 -9.08
N SER A 78 -2.29 -7.79 -9.28
CA SER A 78 -2.31 -7.04 -10.52
C SER A 78 -0.94 -6.39 -10.81
N PRO A 79 -0.64 -6.11 -12.10
CA PRO A 79 0.58 -5.41 -12.48
C PRO A 79 0.69 -4.00 -11.88
N ARG A 80 -0.43 -3.38 -11.51
CA ARG A 80 -0.50 -1.98 -11.08
C ARG A 80 0.30 -1.73 -9.80
N TRP A 81 0.29 -2.68 -8.87
CA TRP A 81 1.00 -2.57 -7.59
C TRP A 81 1.90 -3.77 -7.29
N ALA A 82 2.32 -4.49 -8.34
CA ALA A 82 3.15 -5.69 -8.21
C ALA A 82 4.43 -5.46 -7.39
N GLY A 83 5.02 -4.26 -7.44
CA GLY A 83 6.19 -3.91 -6.62
C GLY A 83 5.90 -3.90 -5.11
N VAL A 84 4.75 -3.36 -4.71
CA VAL A 84 4.34 -3.29 -3.29
C VAL A 84 3.95 -4.68 -2.79
N PHE A 85 3.07 -5.37 -3.55
CA PHE A 85 2.56 -6.68 -3.15
C PHE A 85 3.59 -7.81 -3.27
N GLY A 86 4.59 -7.68 -4.15
CA GLY A 86 5.70 -8.62 -4.23
C GLY A 86 6.50 -8.69 -2.93
N GLN A 87 6.86 -7.52 -2.37
CA GLN A 87 7.56 -7.42 -1.08
C GLN A 87 6.63 -7.79 0.08
N LEU A 88 5.41 -7.25 0.10
CA LEU A 88 4.44 -7.52 1.16
C LEU A 88 4.11 -9.02 1.25
N GLY A 89 3.89 -9.70 0.13
CA GLY A 89 3.59 -11.13 0.10
C GLY A 89 4.71 -11.99 0.67
N GLN A 90 5.98 -11.62 0.44
CA GLN A 90 7.11 -12.29 1.07
C GLN A 90 7.05 -12.14 2.60
N MET A 91 6.76 -10.93 3.08
CA MET A 91 6.70 -10.62 4.52
C MET A 91 5.48 -11.27 5.19
N ILE A 92 4.31 -11.31 4.53
CA ILE A 92 3.11 -12.02 5.00
C ILE A 92 3.45 -13.48 5.30
N ARG A 93 4.13 -14.17 4.37
CA ARG A 93 4.51 -15.58 4.56
C ARG A 93 5.61 -15.77 5.60
N GLN A 94 6.63 -14.93 5.57
CA GLN A 94 7.80 -15.07 6.44
C GLN A 94 7.49 -14.78 7.91
N PHE A 95 6.65 -13.78 8.18
CA PHE A 95 6.34 -13.31 9.53
C PHE A 95 4.92 -13.68 9.99
N ALA A 96 4.18 -14.44 9.18
CA ALA A 96 2.77 -14.77 9.41
C ALA A 96 1.94 -13.51 9.72
N LEU A 97 2.11 -12.47 8.89
CA LEU A 97 1.43 -11.19 9.15
C LEU A 97 -0.10 -11.38 9.10
N PRO A 98 -0.83 -10.81 10.08
CA PRO A 98 -2.28 -10.91 10.12
C PRO A 98 -2.90 -10.09 8.98
N VAL A 99 -3.36 -10.78 7.94
CA VAL A 99 -3.96 -10.17 6.73
C VAL A 99 -5.21 -9.37 7.08
N ASN A 100 -5.95 -9.78 8.11
CA ASN A 100 -7.09 -9.02 8.61
C ASN A 100 -6.71 -7.61 9.08
N LEU A 101 -5.56 -7.43 9.76
CA LEU A 101 -5.14 -6.09 10.19
C LEU A 101 -4.74 -5.20 9.01
N LEU A 102 -4.16 -5.78 7.95
CA LEU A 102 -3.87 -5.06 6.72
C LEU A 102 -5.16 -4.66 6.00
N ALA A 103 -6.18 -5.53 6.00
CA ALA A 103 -7.49 -5.24 5.44
C ALA A 103 -8.27 -4.20 6.26
N ASP A 104 -8.12 -4.21 7.59
CA ASP A 104 -8.70 -3.21 8.50
C ASP A 104 -8.08 -1.83 8.26
N LEU A 105 -6.78 -1.77 7.96
CA LEU A 105 -6.11 -0.53 7.59
C LEU A 105 -6.71 0.08 6.30
N LEU A 106 -6.97 -0.75 5.28
CA LEU A 106 -7.66 -0.30 4.05
C LEU A 106 -9.08 0.20 4.34
N SER A 107 -9.79 -0.45 5.25
CA SER A 107 -11.12 -0.03 5.66
C SER A 107 -11.11 1.34 6.35
N ALA A 108 -10.02 1.72 7.02
CA ALA A 108 -9.87 3.05 7.60
C ALA A 108 -9.71 4.11 6.50
N PHE A 109 -8.84 3.86 5.50
CA PHE A 109 -8.65 4.77 4.36
C PHE A 109 -9.95 4.97 3.54
N GLU A 110 -10.70 3.88 3.30
CA GLU A 110 -12.01 3.96 2.63
C GLU A 110 -13.00 4.84 3.42
N GLN A 111 -12.99 4.78 4.75
CA GLN A 111 -13.83 5.63 5.59
C GLN A 111 -13.44 7.09 5.53
N ASP A 112 -12.14 7.40 5.48
CA ASP A 112 -11.66 8.78 5.40
C ASP A 112 -12.07 9.44 4.09
N VAL A 113 -12.03 8.72 2.96
CA VAL A 113 -12.57 9.19 1.67
C VAL A 113 -14.06 9.55 1.77
N VAL A 114 -14.85 8.75 2.48
CA VAL A 114 -16.30 8.99 2.64
C VAL A 114 -16.61 10.10 3.64
N LYS A 115 -15.81 10.24 4.70
CA LYS A 115 -16.05 11.21 5.79
C LYS A 115 -15.63 12.65 5.45
N GLN A 116 -14.87 12.87 4.38
CA GLN A 116 -14.61 14.23 3.87
C GLN A 116 -15.82 14.92 3.22
N ARG A 117 -17.02 14.32 3.29
CA ARG A 117 -18.28 14.76 2.67
C ARG A 117 -18.93 15.96 3.38
N TYR A 118 -18.21 17.09 3.40
CA TYR A 118 -18.70 18.45 3.19
C TYR A 118 -17.53 19.27 2.65
N ALA A 119 -17.30 19.19 1.34
CA ALA A 119 -16.06 19.65 0.71
C ALA A 119 -16.19 21.02 0.00
N SER A 120 -17.37 21.65 -0.03
CA SER A 120 -17.48 23.02 -0.57
C SER A 120 -18.42 23.92 0.23
N GLN A 121 -18.09 25.22 0.30
CA GLN A 121 -18.93 26.25 0.93
C GLN A 121 -20.34 26.30 0.31
N ALA A 122 -20.49 25.87 -0.95
CA ALA A 122 -21.76 25.77 -1.63
C ALA A 122 -22.68 24.66 -1.07
N GLU A 123 -22.14 23.49 -0.68
CA GLU A 123 -22.91 22.42 -0.04
C GLU A 123 -23.35 22.80 1.39
N LEU A 124 -22.52 23.56 2.11
CA LEU A 124 -22.86 24.04 3.46
C LEU A 124 -24.00 25.07 3.42
N LEU A 125 -24.06 25.89 2.37
CA LEU A 125 -25.10 26.90 2.16
C LEU A 125 -26.42 26.31 1.66
N ASP A 126 -26.39 25.24 0.86
CA ASP A 126 -27.62 24.58 0.39
C ASP A 126 -28.31 23.76 1.50
N TYR A 127 -27.55 23.32 2.51
CA TYR A 127 -28.10 22.67 3.71
C TYR A 127 -28.79 23.65 4.69
N CYS A 128 -28.39 24.92 4.73
CA CYS A 128 -28.99 25.94 5.62
C CYS A 128 -30.27 26.58 5.06
N ARG A 129 -30.95 25.92 4.12
CA ARG A 129 -32.21 26.39 3.54
C ARG A 129 -33.41 25.67 4.13
#